data_AF-A0AA39SRV1-F1
#
_entry.id   AF-A0AA39SRV1-F1
#
_cell.length_a   1.000
_cell.length_b   1.000
_cell.length_c   1.000
_cell.angle_alpha   90.00
_cell.angle_beta   90.00
_cell.angle_gamma   90.00
#
_symmetry.space_group_name_H-M   'P 1'
#
loop_
_entity.id
_entity.type
_entity.pdbx_description
1 polymer ?
#
loop_
_entity_poly.entity_id
_entity_poly.type
_entity_poly.pdbx_seq_one_letter_code
_entity_poly.pdbx_strand_id
1 'polypeptide(L)'
;MATPKPQRTPEQIEDIILRKIFLVTLSDSMDTDSRIVYLELTAAEILSEGKDLKLSRELMERVLIDRLSGSFQSAEPAFQYLINSYRRAYEEGKKIGNMKDKNLRSDMESVVRQAKKLLVSYCRIHLANPDCFGANDAPNNKLSVSPLLPFIFSEVGGGLDGFGTSSSSGGVQCPPGFLKEFFEEADFDSLDPILRGLYENLRGSILNVSALGNFQQPLRALLYLLSFPVGARSLVNHPWWIPKGVYLNGRVIEMTSILGPFFHVSALPDHTIFKSQPDVGQQCFSEASTRRPADLLSSFTTIKTVMKSLYKDLGDVLLALLKNIETRENVLEYLAEVINKNSSRAHIQVEPLSCASSGMFVNLGAVMLRLCDPFLDGSLTKRDKIDPKYVFYSNRLDLSLTALHASSEEISQWINKDNPGSIDGSRQHSDGENRLLQSQEATSSSNIASEPSLLNVNPTSSGGGGKSKYTFTCECFFMTARVLNLGLLKSFSDFKHLVQDISRAEDALATLKAMQGQTPSSQLELDISRLEKEIETYSQEKLCYEAQILRDGDLIQHALSFYG
;
A
#
# COMPACT_ATOMS: atom_id res chain seq x y z
N MET A 1 -31.43 -59.73 20.92
CA MET A 1 -30.89 -59.54 19.55
C MET A 1 -30.93 -58.06 19.24
N ALA A 2 -29.79 -57.37 19.25
CA ALA A 2 -29.71 -56.01 18.76
C ALA A 2 -29.75 -56.06 17.23
N THR A 3 -30.82 -55.54 16.63
CA THR A 3 -30.91 -55.37 15.19
C THR A 3 -29.74 -54.50 14.73
N PRO A 4 -28.92 -54.94 13.75
CA PRO A 4 -27.86 -54.11 13.21
C PRO A 4 -28.49 -52.85 12.61
N LYS A 5 -28.00 -51.67 12.99
CA LYS A 5 -28.42 -50.40 12.36
C LYS A 5 -28.28 -50.55 10.84
N PRO A 6 -29.28 -50.14 10.05
CA PRO A 6 -29.20 -50.26 8.60
C PRO A 6 -27.94 -49.52 8.10
N GLN A 7 -27.07 -50.24 7.38
CA GLN A 7 -25.92 -49.62 6.71
C GLN A 7 -26.47 -48.71 5.61
N ARG A 8 -26.18 -47.42 5.73
CA ARG A 8 -26.53 -46.44 4.69
C ARG A 8 -25.73 -46.72 3.43
N THR A 9 -26.37 -46.57 2.27
CA THR A 9 -25.66 -46.70 0.98
C THR A 9 -24.72 -45.49 0.77
N PRO A 10 -23.68 -45.60 -0.07
CA PRO A 10 -22.80 -44.47 -0.38
C PRO A 10 -23.55 -43.22 -0.84
N GLU A 11 -24.59 -43.39 -1.67
CA GLU A 11 -25.41 -42.30 -2.21
C GLU A 11 -26.23 -41.63 -1.11
N GLN A 12 -26.69 -42.38 -0.11
CA GLN A 12 -27.38 -41.81 1.06
C GLN A 12 -26.41 -41.03 1.95
N ILE A 13 -25.15 -41.45 2.03
CA ILE A 13 -24.12 -40.73 2.79
C ILE A 13 -23.76 -39.42 2.07
N GLU A 14 -23.60 -39.48 0.75
CA GLU A 14 -23.37 -38.31 -0.11
C GLU A 14 -24.49 -37.27 0.04
N ASP A 15 -25.76 -37.68 -0.08
CA ASP A 15 -26.92 -36.81 0.11
C ASP A 15 -26.90 -36.10 1.47
N ILE A 16 -26.66 -36.86 2.56
CA ILE A 16 -26.61 -36.31 3.91
C ILE A 16 -25.47 -35.29 4.08
N ILE A 17 -24.30 -35.55 3.50
CA ILE A 17 -23.15 -34.63 3.56
C ILE A 17 -23.49 -33.34 2.82
N LEU A 18 -24.03 -33.43 1.59
CA LEU A 18 -24.35 -32.26 0.78
C LEU A 18 -25.48 -31.42 1.38
N ARG A 19 -26.52 -32.04 1.95
CA ARG A 19 -27.60 -31.32 2.65
C ARG A 19 -27.05 -30.50 3.81
N LYS A 20 -26.09 -31.03 4.57
CA LYS A 20 -25.42 -30.32 5.67
C LYS A 20 -24.52 -29.19 5.18
N ILE A 21 -23.78 -29.40 4.09
CA ILE A 21 -22.88 -28.37 3.55
C ILE A 21 -23.68 -27.18 3.04
N PHE A 22 -24.70 -27.42 2.22
CA PHE A 22 -25.48 -26.37 1.59
C PHE A 22 -26.68 -25.89 2.44
N LEU A 23 -27.06 -26.59 3.51
CA LEU A 23 -28.26 -26.30 4.30
C LEU A 23 -29.52 -26.21 3.42
N VAL A 24 -29.73 -27.25 2.62
CA VAL A 24 -30.88 -27.36 1.70
C VAL A 24 -31.52 -28.73 1.80
N THR A 25 -32.80 -28.80 1.42
CA THR A 25 -33.57 -30.04 1.31
C THR A 25 -34.33 -30.07 -0.01
N LEU A 26 -34.47 -31.28 -0.58
CA LEU A 26 -35.26 -31.54 -1.80
C LEU A 26 -36.63 -32.16 -1.49
N SER A 27 -36.91 -32.39 -0.21
CA SER A 27 -38.20 -32.90 0.25
C SER A 27 -38.84 -31.87 1.15
N ASP A 28 -40.15 -31.65 0.98
CA ASP A 28 -40.96 -30.87 1.90
C ASP A 28 -41.06 -31.61 3.24
N SER A 29 -40.06 -31.38 4.08
CA SER A 29 -39.97 -31.91 5.43
C SER A 29 -40.13 -30.76 6.40
N MET A 30 -40.96 -30.94 7.42
CA MET A 30 -41.12 -30.04 8.57
C MET A 30 -39.84 -30.08 9.44
N ASP A 31 -38.70 -29.72 8.86
CA ASP A 31 -37.42 -29.64 9.55
C ASP A 31 -37.47 -28.45 10.52
N THR A 32 -37.00 -28.65 11.75
CA THR A 32 -37.12 -27.64 12.81
C THR A 32 -36.06 -26.53 12.71
N ASP A 33 -35.03 -26.74 11.90
CA ASP A 33 -33.99 -25.74 11.64
C ASP A 33 -34.43 -24.79 10.53
N SER A 34 -34.83 -23.58 10.90
CA SER A 34 -35.28 -22.52 9.98
C SER A 34 -34.23 -22.08 8.96
N ARG A 35 -32.97 -22.52 9.11
CA ARG A 35 -31.88 -22.23 8.16
C ARG A 35 -31.87 -23.17 6.95
N ILE A 36 -32.52 -24.33 7.04
CA ILE A 36 -32.57 -25.30 5.95
C ILE A 36 -33.62 -24.83 4.94
N VAL A 37 -33.18 -24.63 3.70
CA VAL A 37 -34.05 -24.13 2.63
C VAL A 37 -34.56 -25.29 1.77
N TYR A 38 -35.88 -25.36 1.59
CA TYR A 38 -36.50 -26.25 0.62
C TYR A 38 -36.38 -25.66 -0.79
N LEU A 39 -35.74 -26.42 -1.69
CA LEU A 39 -35.55 -26.02 -3.08
C LEU A 39 -36.64 -26.64 -3.95
N GLU A 40 -37.83 -26.05 -3.92
CA GLU A 40 -39.02 -26.57 -4.60
C GLU A 40 -38.82 -26.73 -6.12
N LEU A 41 -38.23 -25.71 -6.77
CA LEU A 41 -37.98 -25.73 -8.21
C LEU A 41 -37.00 -26.84 -8.58
N THR A 42 -35.84 -26.89 -7.92
CA THR A 42 -34.86 -27.96 -8.14
C THR A 42 -35.46 -29.35 -7.89
N ALA A 43 -36.29 -29.50 -6.85
CA ALA A 43 -36.96 -30.77 -6.55
C ALA A 43 -37.95 -31.19 -7.66
N ALA A 44 -38.77 -30.25 -8.15
CA ALA A 44 -39.72 -30.50 -9.24
C ALA A 44 -39.00 -30.92 -10.53
N GLU A 45 -37.87 -30.28 -10.85
CA GLU A 45 -37.11 -30.63 -12.05
C GLU A 45 -36.45 -32.02 -11.93
N ILE A 46 -35.88 -32.37 -10.77
CA ILE A 46 -35.29 -33.70 -10.53
C ILE A 46 -36.35 -34.81 -10.68
N LEU A 47 -37.56 -34.58 -10.17
CA LEU A 47 -38.68 -35.51 -10.34
C LEU A 47 -39.10 -35.66 -11.81
N SER A 48 -39.09 -34.56 -12.57
CA SER A 48 -39.41 -34.59 -14.00
C SER A 48 -38.40 -35.39 -14.82
N GLU A 49 -37.14 -35.46 -14.37
CA GLU A 49 -36.08 -36.29 -14.95
C GLU A 49 -36.19 -37.77 -14.53
N GLY A 50 -37.15 -38.14 -13.68
CA GLY A 50 -37.33 -39.51 -13.18
C GLY A 50 -36.27 -39.96 -12.17
N LYS A 51 -35.59 -39.02 -11.50
CA LYS A 51 -34.54 -39.29 -10.53
C LYS A 51 -35.07 -39.20 -9.09
N ASP A 52 -34.40 -39.90 -8.18
CA ASP A 52 -34.65 -39.82 -6.73
C ASP A 52 -34.32 -38.41 -6.20
N LEU A 53 -35.10 -37.93 -5.21
CA LEU A 53 -34.86 -36.68 -4.49
C LEU A 53 -33.67 -36.78 -3.50
N LYS A 54 -32.48 -37.02 -4.04
CA LYS A 54 -31.21 -37.10 -3.32
C LYS A 54 -30.21 -36.14 -3.95
N LEU A 55 -29.49 -35.39 -3.12
CA LEU A 55 -28.36 -34.60 -3.57
C LEU A 55 -27.21 -35.52 -3.99
N SER A 56 -26.55 -35.14 -5.07
CA SER A 56 -25.35 -35.79 -5.58
C SER A 56 -24.36 -34.75 -6.09
N ARG A 57 -23.14 -35.19 -6.36
CA ARG A 57 -22.06 -34.38 -6.92
C ARG A 57 -22.41 -33.70 -8.24
N GLU A 58 -23.26 -34.34 -9.03
CA GLU A 58 -23.73 -33.82 -10.32
C GLU A 58 -24.74 -32.68 -10.16
N LEU A 59 -25.44 -32.64 -9.02
CA LEU A 59 -26.48 -31.64 -8.73
C LEU A 59 -25.98 -30.43 -7.95
N MET A 60 -24.73 -30.44 -7.46
CA MET A 60 -24.22 -29.38 -6.55
C MET A 60 -24.35 -27.98 -7.13
N GLU A 61 -24.00 -27.80 -8.41
CA GLU A 61 -24.03 -26.49 -9.06
C GLU A 61 -25.47 -25.98 -9.21
N ARG A 62 -26.37 -26.83 -9.71
CA ARG A 62 -27.80 -26.50 -9.83
C ARG A 62 -28.42 -26.09 -8.49
N VAL A 63 -28.13 -26.88 -7.45
CA VAL A 63 -28.59 -26.65 -6.08
C VAL A 63 -28.05 -25.33 -5.54
N LEU A 64 -26.77 -25.04 -5.79
CA LEU A 64 -26.15 -23.80 -5.35
C LEU A 64 -26.75 -22.58 -6.06
N ILE A 65 -26.97 -22.65 -7.39
CA ILE A 65 -27.60 -21.57 -8.17
C ILE A 65 -29.01 -21.28 -7.66
N ASP A 66 -29.85 -22.31 -7.48
CA ASP A 66 -31.22 -22.13 -6.96
C ASP A 66 -31.18 -21.49 -5.56
N ARG A 67 -30.28 -21.97 -4.70
CA ARG A 67 -30.12 -21.43 -3.35
C ARG A 67 -29.63 -19.98 -3.32
N LEU A 68 -28.77 -19.56 -4.24
CA LEU A 68 -28.26 -18.19 -4.32
C LEU A 68 -29.22 -17.23 -5.03
N SER A 69 -30.01 -17.73 -5.97
CA SER A 69 -30.92 -16.90 -6.79
C SER A 69 -32.31 -16.77 -6.16
N GLY A 70 -32.72 -17.74 -5.33
CA GLY A 70 -34.00 -17.74 -4.65
C GLY A 70 -34.10 -16.73 -3.51
N SER A 71 -35.31 -16.19 -3.31
CA SER A 71 -35.63 -15.30 -2.19
C SER A 71 -36.21 -16.10 -1.03
N PHE A 72 -35.44 -16.24 0.07
CA PHE A 72 -35.85 -17.01 1.24
C PHE A 72 -35.85 -16.15 2.52
N GLN A 73 -36.89 -16.27 3.35
CA GLN A 73 -37.15 -15.42 4.51
C GLN A 73 -36.00 -15.35 5.54
N SER A 74 -35.17 -16.39 5.62
CA SER A 74 -34.04 -16.50 6.55
C SER A 74 -32.69 -16.70 5.85
N ALA A 75 -32.59 -16.32 4.58
CA ALA A 75 -31.33 -16.44 3.84
C ALA A 75 -30.29 -15.41 4.32
N GLU A 76 -29.11 -15.91 4.66
CA GLU A 76 -27.90 -15.10 4.82
C GLU A 76 -27.52 -14.42 3.49
N PRO A 77 -26.81 -13.28 3.50
CA PRO A 77 -26.23 -12.67 2.31
C PRO A 77 -25.36 -13.66 1.53
N ALA A 78 -25.29 -13.51 0.20
CA ALA A 78 -24.71 -14.52 -0.70
C ALA A 78 -23.26 -14.89 -0.32
N PHE A 79 -22.38 -13.90 -0.13
CA PHE A 79 -21.00 -14.14 0.29
C PHE A 79 -20.91 -14.85 1.66
N GLN A 80 -21.73 -14.42 2.62
CA GLN A 80 -21.75 -14.99 3.97
C GLN A 80 -22.19 -16.46 3.94
N TYR A 81 -23.23 -16.77 3.16
CA TYR A 81 -23.70 -18.13 2.93
C TYR A 81 -22.63 -19.03 2.30
N LEU A 82 -21.91 -18.53 1.28
CA LEU A 82 -20.86 -19.28 0.60
C LEU A 82 -19.68 -19.60 1.52
N ILE A 83 -19.19 -18.62 2.29
CA ILE A 83 -18.14 -18.82 3.30
C ILE A 83 -18.58 -19.82 4.37
N ASN A 84 -19.81 -19.68 4.87
CA ASN A 84 -20.34 -20.58 5.89
C ASN A 84 -20.52 -22.01 5.34
N SER A 85 -20.91 -22.16 4.07
CA SER A 85 -20.96 -23.45 3.38
C SER A 85 -19.57 -24.08 3.26
N TYR A 86 -18.55 -23.28 2.95
CA TYR A 86 -17.17 -23.77 2.88
C TYR A 86 -16.69 -24.22 4.27
N ARG A 87 -17.03 -23.48 5.34
CA ARG A 87 -16.74 -23.88 6.73
C ARG A 87 -17.37 -25.23 7.06
N ARG A 88 -18.65 -25.42 6.71
CA ARG A 88 -19.35 -26.70 6.90
C ARG A 88 -18.72 -27.83 6.09
N ALA A 89 -18.31 -27.57 4.84
CA ALA A 89 -17.58 -28.54 4.03
C ALA A 89 -16.26 -28.96 4.69
N TYR A 90 -15.50 -28.02 5.25
CA TYR A 90 -14.28 -28.32 6.01
C TYR A 90 -14.57 -29.17 7.26
N GLU A 91 -15.63 -28.86 8.01
CA GLU A 91 -16.03 -29.64 9.19
C GLU A 91 -16.49 -31.05 8.85
N GLU A 92 -17.29 -31.24 7.79
CA GLU A 92 -17.67 -32.56 7.32
C GLU A 92 -16.45 -33.35 6.80
N GLY A 93 -15.50 -32.68 6.14
CA GLY A 93 -14.20 -33.26 5.76
C GLY A 93 -13.44 -33.85 6.94
N LYS A 94 -13.40 -33.16 8.08
CA LYS A 94 -12.79 -33.70 9.31
C LYS A 94 -13.50 -34.95 9.82
N LYS A 95 -14.83 -35.00 9.73
CA LYS A 95 -15.63 -36.15 10.17
C LYS A 95 -15.39 -37.36 9.26
N ILE A 96 -15.27 -37.13 7.94
CA ILE A 96 -14.96 -38.17 6.96
C ILE A 96 -13.59 -38.80 7.23
N GLY A 97 -12.61 -38.02 7.69
CA GLY A 97 -11.29 -38.55 8.06
C GLY A 97 -11.31 -39.71 9.07
N ASN A 98 -12.38 -39.83 9.86
CA ASN A 98 -12.57 -40.89 10.86
C ASN A 98 -13.27 -42.15 10.29
N MET A 99 -13.63 -42.19 9.01
CA MET A 99 -14.27 -43.35 8.39
C MET A 99 -13.30 -44.53 8.28
N LYS A 100 -13.80 -45.73 8.63
CA LYS A 100 -13.00 -46.97 8.61
C LYS A 100 -12.81 -47.54 7.19
N ASP A 101 -13.83 -47.41 6.34
CA ASP A 101 -13.78 -47.87 4.96
C ASP A 101 -12.99 -46.87 4.11
N LYS A 102 -11.85 -47.31 3.57
CA LYS A 102 -10.94 -46.48 2.78
C LYS A 102 -11.52 -46.03 1.45
N ASN A 103 -12.30 -46.89 0.77
CA ASN A 103 -12.84 -46.56 -0.54
C ASN A 103 -13.96 -45.53 -0.40
N LEU A 104 -14.88 -45.78 0.53
CA LEU A 104 -15.93 -44.83 0.88
C LEU A 104 -15.34 -43.50 1.40
N ARG A 105 -14.29 -43.56 2.23
CA ARG A 105 -13.60 -42.35 2.71
C ARG A 105 -13.04 -41.53 1.55
N SER A 106 -12.32 -42.16 0.63
CA SER A 106 -11.72 -41.47 -0.52
C SER A 106 -12.79 -40.84 -1.43
N ASP A 107 -13.92 -41.52 -1.62
CA ASP A 107 -15.01 -41.00 -2.44
C ASP A 107 -15.70 -39.80 -1.77
N MET A 108 -16.02 -39.88 -0.47
CA MET A 108 -16.60 -38.77 0.28
C MET A 108 -15.63 -37.58 0.43
N GLU A 109 -14.33 -37.83 0.56
CA GLU A 109 -13.30 -36.78 0.50
C GLU A 109 -13.30 -36.07 -0.87
N SER A 110 -13.55 -36.80 -1.96
CA SER A 110 -13.69 -36.21 -3.31
C SER A 110 -14.95 -35.35 -3.42
N VAL A 111 -16.08 -35.81 -2.88
CA VAL A 111 -17.35 -35.04 -2.83
C VAL A 111 -17.13 -33.71 -2.09
N VAL A 112 -16.55 -33.75 -0.89
CA VAL A 112 -16.29 -32.52 -0.11
C VAL A 112 -15.31 -31.59 -0.83
N ARG A 113 -14.27 -32.15 -1.47
CA ARG A 113 -13.32 -31.36 -2.26
C ARG A 113 -14.00 -30.64 -3.43
N GLN A 114 -14.91 -31.31 -4.13
CA GLN A 114 -15.67 -30.71 -5.22
C GLN A 114 -16.60 -29.60 -4.71
N ALA A 115 -17.30 -29.82 -3.60
CA ALA A 115 -18.12 -28.79 -2.97
C ALA A 115 -17.30 -27.55 -2.58
N LYS A 116 -16.11 -27.73 -1.97
CA LYS A 116 -15.21 -26.63 -1.62
C LYS A 116 -14.77 -25.82 -2.84
N LYS A 117 -14.33 -26.49 -3.92
CA LYS A 117 -13.91 -25.83 -5.17
C LYS A 117 -15.06 -25.03 -5.79
N LEU A 118 -16.27 -25.61 -5.83
CA LEU A 118 -17.46 -24.94 -6.33
C LEU A 118 -17.79 -23.69 -5.51
N LEU A 119 -17.78 -23.80 -4.17
CA LEU A 119 -18.05 -22.68 -3.27
C LEU A 119 -17.03 -21.54 -3.44
N VAL A 120 -15.73 -21.87 -3.56
CA VAL A 120 -14.68 -20.88 -3.85
C VAL A 120 -14.91 -20.20 -5.19
N SER A 121 -15.28 -20.96 -6.23
CA SER A 121 -15.59 -20.41 -7.55
C SER A 121 -16.76 -19.43 -7.49
N TYR A 122 -17.85 -19.77 -6.81
CA TYR A 122 -19.01 -18.89 -6.65
C TYR A 122 -18.71 -17.67 -5.76
N CYS A 123 -17.81 -17.80 -4.76
CA CYS A 123 -17.29 -16.62 -4.04
C CYS A 123 -16.59 -15.64 -4.99
N ARG A 124 -15.76 -16.14 -5.92
CA ARG A 124 -15.08 -15.29 -6.90
C ARG A 124 -16.09 -14.61 -7.83
N ILE A 125 -17.05 -15.37 -8.36
CA ILE A 125 -18.09 -14.83 -9.26
C ILE A 125 -18.89 -13.73 -8.57
N HIS A 126 -19.34 -13.96 -7.34
CA HIS A 126 -20.10 -12.97 -6.58
C HIS A 126 -19.27 -11.73 -6.21
N LEU A 127 -18.00 -11.91 -5.82
CA LEU A 127 -17.13 -10.76 -5.50
C LEU A 127 -16.73 -9.95 -6.73
N ALA A 128 -16.56 -10.59 -7.89
CA ALA A 128 -16.31 -9.91 -9.15
C ALA A 128 -17.57 -9.20 -9.69
N ASN A 129 -18.76 -9.75 -9.42
CA ASN A 129 -20.05 -9.21 -9.84
C ASN A 129 -21.08 -9.28 -8.69
N PRO A 130 -21.11 -8.27 -7.79
CA PRO A 130 -22.00 -8.28 -6.62
C PRO A 130 -23.49 -8.44 -6.97
N ASP A 131 -23.91 -7.89 -8.11
CA ASP A 131 -25.30 -7.94 -8.59
C ASP A 131 -25.73 -9.32 -9.13
N CYS A 132 -24.82 -10.29 -9.19
CA CYS A 132 -25.08 -11.60 -9.81
C CYS A 132 -26.12 -12.45 -9.06
N PHE A 133 -26.29 -12.25 -7.75
CA PHE A 133 -27.15 -13.08 -6.89
C PHE A 133 -28.01 -12.22 -5.95
N GLY A 134 -29.07 -11.59 -6.50
CA GLY A 134 -30.15 -10.96 -5.73
C GLY A 134 -29.82 -9.63 -5.04
N ALA A 135 -30.81 -8.71 -5.02
CA ALA A 135 -30.66 -7.28 -4.72
C ALA A 135 -30.55 -6.86 -3.22
N ASN A 136 -30.34 -7.80 -2.29
CA ASN A 136 -30.31 -7.45 -0.86
C ASN A 136 -28.98 -6.81 -0.40
N ASP A 137 -27.95 -6.82 -1.25
CA ASP A 137 -26.62 -6.24 -0.97
C ASP A 137 -26.38 -4.91 -1.69
N ALA A 138 -27.43 -4.09 -1.90
CA ALA A 138 -27.26 -2.75 -2.45
C ALA A 138 -27.02 -1.70 -1.33
N PRO A 139 -25.79 -1.27 -1.04
CA PRO A 139 -25.55 0.06 -0.55
C PRO A 139 -25.33 0.98 -1.76
N ASN A 140 -26.21 1.96 -1.91
CA ASN A 140 -25.92 3.22 -2.60
C ASN A 140 -24.66 3.85 -1.97
N ASN A 141 -23.45 3.49 -2.43
CA ASN A 141 -22.23 4.29 -2.38
C ASN A 141 -21.05 3.56 -3.04
N LYS A 142 -20.34 4.26 -3.93
CA LYS A 142 -19.25 3.78 -4.81
C LYS A 142 -17.96 3.30 -4.10
N LEU A 143 -17.98 3.09 -2.79
CA LEU A 143 -16.84 2.58 -2.01
C LEU A 143 -17.34 1.56 -0.99
N SER A 144 -17.93 0.47 -1.46
CA SER A 144 -18.26 -0.68 -0.60
C SER A 144 -16.97 -1.41 -0.24
N VAL A 145 -16.71 -1.58 1.05
CA VAL A 145 -15.56 -2.36 1.54
C VAL A 145 -15.82 -3.83 1.23
N SER A 146 -14.86 -4.49 0.57
CA SER A 146 -14.95 -5.90 0.20
C SER A 146 -15.19 -6.77 1.44
N PRO A 147 -16.19 -7.67 1.43
CA PRO A 147 -16.46 -8.56 2.55
C PRO A 147 -15.37 -9.63 2.73
N LEU A 148 -14.43 -9.75 1.78
CA LEU A 148 -13.25 -10.61 1.89
C LEU A 148 -12.14 -10.01 2.79
N LEU A 149 -12.11 -8.68 2.94
CA LEU A 149 -11.04 -7.98 3.67
C LEU A 149 -10.94 -8.37 5.16
N PRO A 150 -12.04 -8.51 5.93
CA PRO A 150 -11.99 -8.99 7.31
C PRO A 150 -11.36 -10.38 7.46
N PHE A 151 -11.56 -11.27 6.48
CA PHE A 151 -10.97 -12.61 6.50
C PHE A 151 -9.46 -12.57 6.26
N ILE A 152 -8.99 -11.69 5.35
CA ILE A 152 -7.56 -11.45 5.13
C ILE A 152 -6.94 -10.87 6.41
N PHE A 153 -7.60 -9.89 7.04
CA PHE A 153 -7.16 -9.33 8.32
C PHE A 153 -7.11 -10.36 9.45
N SER A 154 -8.05 -11.30 9.50
CA SER A 154 -7.98 -12.42 10.45
C SER A 154 -6.79 -13.36 10.18
N GLU A 155 -6.40 -13.57 8.93
CA GLU A 155 -5.26 -14.43 8.57
C GLU A 155 -3.92 -13.80 8.98
N VAL A 156 -3.81 -12.47 8.88
CA VAL A 156 -2.59 -11.73 9.23
C VAL A 156 -2.58 -11.17 10.66
N GLY A 157 -3.73 -11.18 11.34
CA GLY A 157 -4.00 -10.51 12.62
C GLY A 157 -3.53 -11.23 13.89
N GLY A 158 -2.47 -12.04 13.80
CA GLY A 158 -1.94 -12.84 14.92
C GLY A 158 -0.80 -12.22 15.74
N GLY A 159 -0.46 -10.94 15.53
CA GLY A 159 0.61 -10.26 16.25
C GLY A 159 0.09 -9.16 17.16
N LEU A 160 0.69 -8.98 18.35
CA LEU A 160 0.47 -7.80 19.20
C LEU A 160 0.65 -6.53 18.36
N ASP A 161 -0.41 -5.73 18.21
CA ASP A 161 -0.28 -4.37 17.69
C ASP A 161 0.54 -3.55 18.69
N GLY A 162 1.45 -2.71 18.18
CA GLY A 162 2.45 -1.98 18.99
C GLY A 162 1.89 -1.03 20.06
N PHE A 163 0.57 -0.83 20.10
CA PHE A 163 -0.15 -0.02 21.07
C PHE A 163 -0.92 -0.81 22.13
N GLY A 164 -0.77 -2.14 22.19
CA GLY A 164 -1.43 -2.94 23.22
C GLY A 164 -2.96 -2.98 23.09
N THR A 165 -3.53 -2.43 22.01
CA THR A 165 -4.91 -2.65 21.61
C THR A 165 -5.01 -4.09 21.13
N SER A 166 -5.24 -4.99 22.08
CA SER A 166 -5.76 -6.30 21.77
C SER A 166 -7.08 -6.06 21.05
N SER A 167 -7.16 -6.33 19.75
CA SER A 167 -8.45 -6.59 19.12
C SER A 167 -8.94 -7.96 19.63
N SER A 168 -9.20 -8.04 20.93
CA SER A 168 -9.94 -9.11 21.59
C SER A 168 -11.42 -8.95 21.30
N SER A 169 -11.76 -8.84 20.02
CA SER A 169 -13.11 -8.97 19.51
C SER A 169 -13.20 -10.36 18.90
N GLY A 170 -14.26 -11.12 19.18
CA GLY A 170 -14.56 -12.40 18.54
C GLY A 170 -14.69 -12.25 17.02
N GLY A 171 -13.54 -12.15 16.36
CA GLY A 171 -13.40 -11.74 14.98
C GLY A 171 -13.88 -12.81 14.02
N VAL A 172 -14.18 -12.37 12.80
CA VAL A 172 -14.56 -13.24 11.69
C VAL A 172 -13.39 -14.20 11.39
N GLN A 173 -13.48 -15.44 11.85
CA GLN A 173 -12.44 -16.44 11.61
C GLN A 173 -12.56 -17.01 10.19
N CYS A 174 -11.47 -16.91 9.43
CA CYS A 174 -11.38 -17.53 8.12
C CYS A 174 -11.43 -19.06 8.22
N PRO A 175 -12.30 -19.74 7.45
CA PRO A 175 -12.25 -21.20 7.35
C PRO A 175 -10.86 -21.66 6.88
N PRO A 176 -10.27 -22.69 7.48
CA PRO A 176 -8.91 -23.11 7.13
C PRO A 176 -8.77 -23.48 5.65
N GLY A 177 -7.70 -22.97 5.03
CA GLY A 177 -7.39 -23.19 3.63
C GLY A 177 -8.24 -22.40 2.63
N PHE A 178 -9.28 -21.67 3.06
CA PHE A 178 -10.15 -20.92 2.15
C PHE A 178 -9.39 -19.89 1.31
N LEU A 179 -8.64 -18.98 1.95
CA LEU A 179 -7.93 -17.92 1.21
C LEU A 179 -6.86 -18.50 0.28
N LYS A 180 -6.18 -19.58 0.70
CA LYS A 180 -5.22 -20.28 -0.13
C LYS A 180 -5.88 -20.83 -1.39
N GLU A 181 -6.97 -21.58 -1.25
CA GLU A 181 -7.74 -22.09 -2.38
C GLU A 181 -8.31 -20.95 -3.24
N PHE A 182 -8.75 -19.86 -2.60
CA PHE A 182 -9.31 -18.68 -3.26
C PHE A 182 -8.30 -17.99 -4.19
N PHE A 183 -7.04 -17.79 -3.76
CA PHE A 183 -6.03 -17.07 -4.55
C PHE A 183 -5.13 -17.96 -5.42
N GLU A 184 -4.91 -19.23 -5.08
CA GLU A 184 -4.01 -20.12 -5.85
C GLU A 184 -4.67 -20.80 -7.04
N GLU A 185 -5.95 -21.19 -6.93
CA GLU A 185 -6.61 -22.04 -7.95
C GLU A 185 -7.42 -21.25 -9.00
N ALA A 186 -7.09 -19.98 -9.26
CA ALA A 186 -7.85 -19.14 -10.20
C ALA A 186 -6.98 -18.62 -11.36
N ASP A 187 -7.64 -18.30 -12.48
CA ASP A 187 -7.05 -17.50 -13.54
C ASP A 187 -6.94 -16.02 -13.14
N PHE A 188 -6.08 -15.28 -13.84
CA PHE A 188 -5.83 -13.88 -13.54
C PHE A 188 -7.06 -12.99 -13.77
N ASP A 189 -7.81 -13.22 -14.86
CA ASP A 189 -8.90 -12.35 -15.27
C ASP A 189 -10.08 -12.38 -14.29
N SER A 190 -10.33 -13.53 -13.65
CA SER A 190 -11.35 -13.65 -12.61
C SER A 190 -10.95 -13.00 -11.27
N LEU A 191 -9.67 -13.03 -10.90
CA LEU A 191 -9.18 -12.45 -9.64
C LEU A 191 -8.83 -10.97 -9.72
N ASP A 192 -8.41 -10.48 -10.88
CA ASP A 192 -7.91 -9.11 -11.03
C ASP A 192 -8.91 -8.03 -10.57
N PRO A 193 -10.22 -8.07 -10.92
CA PRO A 193 -11.19 -7.11 -10.41
C PRO A 193 -11.32 -7.12 -8.88
N ILE A 194 -11.25 -8.31 -8.27
CA ILE A 194 -11.36 -8.50 -6.82
C ILE A 194 -10.11 -7.93 -6.12
N LEU A 195 -8.93 -8.26 -6.64
CA LEU A 195 -7.64 -7.79 -6.13
C LEU A 195 -7.53 -6.27 -6.22
N ARG A 196 -7.95 -5.66 -7.33
CA ARG A 196 -8.03 -4.19 -7.48
C ARG A 196 -8.85 -3.56 -6.36
N GLY A 197 -10.09 -4.05 -6.16
CA GLY A 197 -10.94 -3.57 -5.07
C GLY A 197 -10.31 -3.72 -3.68
N LEU A 198 -9.63 -4.84 -3.42
CA LEU A 198 -8.88 -5.05 -2.18
C LEU A 198 -7.75 -4.04 -2.00
N TYR A 199 -6.96 -3.75 -3.04
CA TYR A 199 -5.89 -2.75 -2.97
C TYR A 199 -6.43 -1.35 -2.73
N GLU A 200 -7.56 -0.99 -3.35
CA GLU A 200 -8.23 0.29 -3.12
C GLU A 200 -8.77 0.41 -1.69
N ASN A 201 -9.34 -0.67 -1.14
CA ASN A 201 -9.79 -0.71 0.25
C ASN A 201 -8.62 -0.61 1.25
N LEU A 202 -7.52 -1.32 0.99
CA LEU A 202 -6.29 -1.25 1.79
C LEU A 202 -5.66 0.14 1.74
N ARG A 203 -5.61 0.76 0.55
CA ARG A 203 -5.18 2.15 0.37
C ARG A 203 -6.08 3.09 1.17
N GLY A 204 -7.40 2.94 1.05
CA GLY A 204 -8.38 3.78 1.72
C GLY A 204 -8.28 3.74 3.24
N SER A 205 -7.96 2.58 3.83
CA SER A 205 -7.87 2.42 5.30
C SER A 205 -6.68 3.13 5.94
N ILE A 206 -5.70 3.57 5.15
CA ILE A 206 -4.46 4.20 5.65
C ILE A 206 -4.25 5.66 5.24
N LEU A 207 -5.14 6.24 4.42
CA LEU A 207 -4.93 7.57 3.81
C LEU A 207 -4.62 8.69 4.82
N ASN A 208 -5.16 8.61 6.02
CA ASN A 208 -4.97 9.61 7.07
C ASN A 208 -4.40 8.97 8.35
N VAL A 209 -3.56 7.95 8.23
CA VAL A 209 -2.99 7.21 9.36
C VAL A 209 -1.58 7.69 9.67
N SER A 210 -1.35 8.10 10.92
CA SER A 210 -0.02 8.48 11.41
C SER A 210 0.77 7.28 11.93
N ALA A 211 2.01 7.52 12.36
CA ALA A 211 2.84 6.51 13.03
C ALA A 211 2.21 5.88 14.28
N LEU A 212 1.19 6.49 14.89
CA LEU A 212 0.48 5.96 16.07
C LEU A 212 -0.80 5.20 15.70
N GLY A 213 -1.22 5.21 14.43
CA GLY A 213 -2.42 4.52 13.98
C GLY A 213 -2.16 3.10 13.47
N ASN A 214 -3.22 2.40 13.06
CA ASN A 214 -3.16 1.01 12.61
C ASN A 214 -2.75 0.90 11.13
N PHE A 215 -1.47 1.11 10.83
CA PHE A 215 -0.91 0.85 9.50
C PHE A 215 -0.39 -0.59 9.35
N GLN A 216 -0.05 -1.27 10.46
CA GLN A 216 0.60 -2.58 10.44
C GLN A 216 -0.31 -3.67 9.87
N GLN A 217 -1.58 -3.72 10.26
CA GLN A 217 -2.52 -4.74 9.77
C GLN A 217 -2.81 -4.59 8.27
N PRO A 218 -3.12 -3.39 7.72
CA PRO A 218 -3.21 -3.19 6.27
C PRO A 218 -1.92 -3.56 5.52
N LEU A 219 -0.75 -3.25 6.06
CA LEU A 219 0.53 -3.53 5.40
C LEU A 219 0.85 -5.04 5.38
N ARG A 220 0.55 -5.76 6.46
CA ARG A 220 0.65 -7.23 6.51
C ARG A 220 -0.32 -7.88 5.52
N ALA A 221 -1.54 -7.36 5.41
CA ALA A 221 -2.52 -7.83 4.43
C ALA A 221 -2.04 -7.61 2.99
N LEU A 222 -1.46 -6.45 2.70
CA LEU A 222 -0.82 -6.19 1.41
C LEU A 222 0.28 -7.23 1.13
N LEU A 223 1.18 -7.46 2.08
CA LEU A 223 2.26 -8.45 1.92
C LEU A 223 1.73 -9.88 1.74
N TYR A 224 0.65 -10.25 2.44
CA TYR A 224 -0.02 -11.53 2.26
C TYR A 224 -0.56 -11.70 0.84
N LEU A 225 -1.25 -10.69 0.30
CA LEU A 225 -1.74 -10.71 -1.09
C LEU A 225 -0.59 -10.83 -2.10
N LEU A 226 0.55 -10.21 -1.82
CA LEU A 226 1.75 -10.29 -2.66
C LEU A 226 2.47 -11.63 -2.60
N SER A 227 2.15 -12.49 -1.63
CA SER A 227 2.66 -13.86 -1.59
C SER A 227 2.11 -14.73 -2.73
N PHE A 228 0.99 -14.32 -3.33
CA PHE A 228 0.41 -14.95 -4.52
C PHE A 228 0.90 -14.25 -5.79
N PRO A 229 1.41 -14.98 -6.81
CA PRO A 229 1.89 -14.37 -8.06
C PRO A 229 0.86 -13.48 -8.77
N VAL A 230 -0.42 -13.88 -8.76
CA VAL A 230 -1.54 -13.10 -9.30
C VAL A 230 -1.75 -11.77 -8.55
N GLY A 231 -1.52 -11.75 -7.24
CA GLY A 231 -1.58 -10.54 -6.43
C GLY A 231 -0.46 -9.57 -6.80
N ALA A 232 0.78 -10.06 -6.85
CA ALA A 232 1.91 -9.24 -7.28
C ALA A 232 1.72 -8.64 -8.68
N ARG A 233 1.23 -9.45 -9.63
CA ARG A 233 0.93 -9.00 -11.00
C ARG A 233 -0.23 -8.00 -11.05
N SER A 234 -1.31 -8.22 -10.30
CA SER A 234 -2.46 -7.31 -10.28
C SER A 234 -2.08 -5.94 -9.69
N LEU A 235 -1.29 -5.92 -8.62
CA LEU A 235 -0.84 -4.69 -7.98
C LEU A 235 -0.07 -3.77 -8.94
N VAL A 236 0.96 -4.30 -9.63
CA VAL A 236 1.80 -3.47 -10.51
C VAL A 236 1.08 -3.04 -11.80
N ASN A 237 -0.01 -3.73 -12.15
CA ASN A 237 -0.90 -3.38 -13.26
C ASN A 237 -2.12 -2.57 -12.79
N HIS A 238 -2.13 -2.09 -11.54
CA HIS A 238 -3.19 -1.22 -11.03
C HIS A 238 -3.17 0.16 -11.72
N PRO A 239 -4.31 0.75 -12.13
CA PRO A 239 -4.36 2.12 -12.64
C PRO A 239 -3.78 3.16 -11.67
N TRP A 240 -3.88 2.87 -10.37
CA TRP A 240 -3.28 3.64 -9.27
C TRP A 240 -1.94 3.06 -8.79
N TRP A 241 -1.29 2.17 -9.54
CA TRP A 241 0.11 1.85 -9.30
C TRP A 241 0.96 3.12 -9.47
N ILE A 242 0.85 3.72 -10.65
CA ILE A 242 1.30 5.07 -10.97
C ILE A 242 0.08 5.83 -11.51
N PRO A 243 -0.51 6.76 -10.73
CA PRO A 243 -1.63 7.58 -11.19
C PRO A 243 -1.28 8.31 -12.49
N LYS A 244 -2.25 8.44 -13.41
CA LYS A 244 -2.07 9.12 -14.70
C LYS A 244 -2.90 10.40 -14.73
N GLY A 245 -2.36 11.46 -15.32
CA GLY A 245 -3.08 12.72 -15.53
C GLY A 245 -2.17 13.91 -15.82
N VAL A 246 -2.76 14.98 -16.35
CA VAL A 246 -2.05 16.22 -16.73
C VAL A 246 -1.42 16.91 -15.51
N TYR A 247 -2.04 16.75 -14.34
CA TYR A 247 -1.59 17.36 -13.08
C TYR A 247 -0.82 16.38 -12.18
N LEU A 248 -0.20 15.35 -12.74
CA LEU A 248 0.59 14.38 -11.98
C LEU A 248 1.84 15.06 -11.38
N ASN A 249 1.86 15.16 -10.06
CA ASN A 249 2.96 15.67 -9.27
C ASN A 249 3.27 14.71 -8.10
N GLY A 250 4.33 15.01 -7.34
CA GLY A 250 4.77 14.17 -6.23
C GLY A 250 3.70 13.96 -5.16
N ARG A 251 2.95 15.01 -4.84
CA ARG A 251 1.85 14.93 -3.86
C ARG A 251 0.71 14.03 -4.32
N VAL A 252 0.33 14.12 -5.60
CA VAL A 252 -0.70 13.26 -6.18
C VAL A 252 -0.27 11.80 -6.12
N ILE A 253 0.99 11.48 -6.42
CA ILE A 253 1.51 10.10 -6.31
C ILE A 253 1.40 9.60 -4.87
N GLU A 254 1.85 10.39 -3.89
CA GLU A 254 1.77 10.03 -2.48
C GLU A 254 0.33 9.74 -2.03
N MET A 255 -0.61 10.62 -2.36
CA MET A 255 -1.97 10.50 -1.82
C MET A 255 -2.86 9.55 -2.62
N THR A 256 -2.59 9.33 -3.91
CA THR A 256 -3.50 8.59 -4.80
C THR A 256 -2.99 7.24 -5.28
N SER A 257 -1.68 7.00 -5.27
CA SER A 257 -1.18 5.67 -5.61
C SER A 257 -1.54 4.63 -4.54
N ILE A 258 -1.42 3.34 -4.87
CA ILE A 258 -1.65 2.26 -3.90
C ILE A 258 -0.58 2.28 -2.79
N LEU A 259 0.70 2.45 -3.15
CA LEU A 259 1.80 2.42 -2.17
C LEU A 259 2.05 3.76 -1.47
N GLY A 260 1.71 4.87 -2.10
CA GLY A 260 1.97 6.22 -1.58
C GLY A 260 1.47 6.42 -0.14
N PRO A 261 0.21 6.09 0.18
CA PRO A 261 -0.31 6.26 1.54
C PRO A 261 0.41 5.39 2.58
N PHE A 262 0.98 4.24 2.21
CA PHE A 262 1.80 3.43 3.13
C PHE A 262 3.13 4.11 3.43
N PHE A 263 3.73 4.76 2.42
CA PHE A 263 4.93 5.57 2.64
C PHE A 263 4.62 6.91 3.34
N HIS A 264 3.40 7.44 3.24
CA HIS A 264 2.99 8.67 3.92
C HIS A 264 2.97 8.55 5.46
N VAL A 265 2.72 7.35 6.00
CA VAL A 265 2.68 7.09 7.45
C VAL A 265 3.95 7.56 8.14
N SER A 266 3.85 8.60 8.97
CA SER A 266 5.02 9.22 9.61
C SER A 266 4.67 9.85 10.95
N ALA A 267 5.69 10.10 11.77
CA ALA A 267 5.62 10.97 12.94
C ALA A 267 5.89 12.43 12.60
N LEU A 268 6.54 12.70 11.45
CA LEU A 268 6.77 14.07 10.97
C LEU A 268 5.42 14.72 10.62
N PRO A 269 5.18 15.97 11.00
CA PRO A 269 3.97 16.66 10.58
C PRO A 269 3.98 16.95 9.08
N ASP A 270 2.80 17.12 8.53
CA ASP A 270 2.58 17.53 7.15
C ASP A 270 1.65 18.75 7.11
N HIS A 271 1.49 19.34 5.93
CA HIS A 271 0.58 20.43 5.65
C HIS A 271 -0.84 20.12 6.16
N THR A 272 -1.54 21.13 6.64
CA THR A 272 -2.84 21.01 7.35
C THR A 272 -3.90 20.21 6.61
N ILE A 273 -3.89 20.24 5.28
CA ILE A 273 -4.80 19.50 4.39
C ILE A 273 -4.54 17.98 4.41
N PHE A 274 -3.30 17.56 4.66
CA PHE A 274 -2.86 16.16 4.65
C PHE A 274 -2.56 15.65 6.06
N LYS A 275 -3.16 16.28 7.08
CA LYS A 275 -2.89 15.94 8.47
C LYS A 275 -3.37 14.53 8.81
N SER A 276 -2.42 13.67 9.16
CA SER A 276 -2.68 12.32 9.62
C SER A 276 -3.20 12.24 11.06
N GLN A 277 -3.86 11.14 11.37
CA GLN A 277 -4.41 10.82 12.68
C GLN A 277 -3.90 9.47 13.19
N PRO A 278 -3.67 9.33 14.51
CA PRO A 278 -3.74 10.40 15.50
C PRO A 278 -2.59 11.42 15.40
N ASP A 279 -2.79 12.65 15.89
CA ASP A 279 -1.73 13.68 15.89
C ASP A 279 -0.57 13.28 16.81
N VAL A 280 0.58 12.97 16.21
CA VAL A 280 1.76 12.49 16.94
C VAL A 280 2.34 13.56 17.85
N GLY A 281 2.43 14.81 17.38
CA GLY A 281 2.97 15.93 18.15
C GLY A 281 2.16 16.16 19.42
N GLN A 282 0.84 16.17 19.29
CA GLN A 282 -0.05 16.38 20.43
C GLN A 282 -0.05 15.19 21.39
N GLN A 283 -0.14 13.96 20.89
CA GLN A 283 -0.20 12.78 21.75
C GLN A 283 1.11 12.54 22.50
N CYS A 284 2.23 12.62 21.80
CA CYS A 284 3.54 12.28 22.35
C CYS A 284 4.25 13.47 23.01
N PHE A 285 3.96 14.72 22.60
CA PHE A 285 4.81 15.86 22.91
C PHE A 285 4.08 17.15 23.37
N SER A 286 2.75 17.13 23.59
CA SER A 286 2.08 18.27 24.24
C SER A 286 2.64 18.53 25.64
N GLU A 287 2.86 19.81 25.96
CA GLU A 287 3.41 20.25 27.25
C GLU A 287 4.73 19.54 27.61
N ALA A 288 5.61 19.27 26.62
CA ALA A 288 6.84 18.51 26.83
C ALA A 288 7.77 19.10 27.91
N SER A 289 7.73 20.41 28.17
CA SER A 289 8.53 21.07 29.20
C SER A 289 8.13 20.70 30.63
N THR A 290 6.88 20.27 30.85
CA THR A 290 6.34 19.89 32.18
C THR A 290 6.23 18.37 32.34
N ARG A 291 6.30 17.60 31.25
CA ARG A 291 6.26 16.13 31.27
C ARG A 291 7.47 15.52 31.98
N ARG A 292 7.25 14.35 32.60
CA ARG A 292 8.34 13.58 33.20
C ARG A 292 9.29 13.10 32.10
N PRO A 293 10.62 13.14 32.31
CA PRO A 293 11.59 12.66 31.32
C PRO A 293 11.37 11.22 30.86
N ALA A 294 10.92 10.33 31.76
CA ALA A 294 10.63 8.93 31.43
C ALA A 294 9.49 8.78 30.41
N ASP A 295 8.44 9.60 30.51
CA ASP A 295 7.29 9.53 29.60
C ASP A 295 7.66 10.03 28.18
N LEU A 296 8.52 11.06 28.11
CA LEU A 296 9.09 11.53 26.84
C LEU A 296 9.98 10.47 26.19
N LEU A 297 10.87 9.84 26.97
CA LEU A 297 11.72 8.74 26.47
C LEU A 297 10.91 7.54 25.98
N SER A 298 9.80 7.22 26.65
CA SER A 298 8.86 6.21 26.18
C SER A 298 8.29 6.57 24.80
N SER A 299 7.84 7.83 24.64
CA SER A 299 7.30 8.32 23.36
C SER A 299 8.31 8.23 22.21
N PHE A 300 9.56 8.64 22.45
CA PHE A 300 10.65 8.49 21.49
C PHE A 300 10.91 7.02 21.11
N THR A 301 10.93 6.14 22.11
CA THR A 301 11.17 4.70 21.90
C THR A 301 10.05 4.06 21.09
N THR A 302 8.80 4.41 21.39
CA THR A 302 7.62 3.93 20.65
C THR A 302 7.70 4.34 19.20
N ILE A 303 7.87 5.64 18.90
CA ILE A 303 7.97 6.16 17.53
C ILE A 303 9.11 5.47 16.77
N LYS A 304 10.31 5.39 17.37
CA LYS A 304 11.44 4.69 16.75
C LYS A 304 11.11 3.24 16.40
N THR A 305 10.45 2.52 17.31
CA THR A 305 10.10 1.11 17.12
C THR A 305 9.08 0.91 16.01
N VAL A 306 7.99 1.70 16.00
CA VAL A 306 6.94 1.58 14.98
C VAL A 306 7.44 2.01 13.60
N MET A 307 8.25 3.07 13.51
CA MET A 307 8.83 3.51 12.25
C MET A 307 9.82 2.49 11.68
N LYS A 308 10.65 1.86 12.52
CA LYS A 308 11.49 0.74 12.10
C LYS A 308 10.70 -0.45 11.57
N SER A 309 9.58 -0.79 12.22
CA SER A 309 8.66 -1.82 11.71
C SER A 309 8.10 -1.43 10.34
N LEU A 310 7.70 -0.17 10.16
CA LEU A 310 7.21 0.34 8.89
C LEU A 310 8.27 0.20 7.79
N TYR A 311 9.51 0.65 8.03
CA TYR A 311 10.61 0.52 7.06
C TYR A 311 10.91 -0.95 6.76
N LYS A 312 10.78 -1.81 7.77
CA LYS A 312 10.96 -3.25 7.62
C LYS A 312 9.98 -3.80 6.59
N ASP A 313 8.70 -3.60 6.85
CA ASP A 313 7.59 -4.22 6.13
C ASP A 313 7.37 -3.58 4.75
N LEU A 314 7.58 -2.27 4.60
CA LEU A 314 7.63 -1.60 3.28
C LEU A 314 8.78 -2.14 2.42
N GLY A 315 9.95 -2.38 3.02
CA GLY A 315 11.07 -3.01 2.34
C GLY A 315 10.75 -4.43 1.88
N ASP A 316 10.02 -5.21 2.70
CA ASP A 316 9.58 -6.55 2.32
C ASP A 316 8.57 -6.53 1.15
N VAL A 317 7.67 -5.54 1.11
CA VAL A 317 6.75 -5.30 -0.01
C VAL A 317 7.52 -5.03 -1.31
N LEU A 318 8.45 -4.06 -1.30
CA LEU A 318 9.25 -3.76 -2.49
C LEU A 318 10.12 -4.95 -2.90
N LEU A 319 10.72 -5.65 -1.94
CA LEU A 319 11.57 -6.80 -2.21
C LEU A 319 10.78 -7.98 -2.80
N ALA A 320 9.55 -8.23 -2.34
CA ALA A 320 8.68 -9.24 -2.92
C ALA A 320 8.42 -8.98 -4.41
N LEU A 321 8.16 -7.73 -4.77
CA LEU A 321 7.95 -7.31 -6.15
C LEU A 321 9.25 -7.25 -6.98
N LEU A 322 10.39 -6.88 -6.39
CA LEU A 322 11.67 -6.81 -7.10
C LEU A 322 12.28 -8.20 -7.39
N LYS A 323 11.97 -9.20 -6.56
CA LYS A 323 12.42 -10.58 -6.77
C LYS A 323 11.78 -11.21 -8.00
N ASN A 324 10.52 -10.87 -8.30
CA ASN A 324 9.82 -11.36 -9.48
C ASN A 324 10.18 -10.54 -10.74
N ILE A 325 10.59 -11.24 -11.80
CA ILE A 325 11.05 -10.62 -13.05
C ILE A 325 9.91 -9.88 -13.80
N GLU A 326 8.67 -10.33 -13.61
CA GLU A 326 7.49 -9.74 -14.26
C GLU A 326 7.09 -8.40 -13.63
N THR A 327 7.45 -8.17 -12.36
CA THR A 327 7.05 -6.99 -11.59
C THR A 327 8.20 -6.01 -11.35
N ARG A 328 9.46 -6.47 -11.47
CA ARG A 328 10.66 -5.67 -11.19
C ARG A 328 10.72 -4.35 -11.97
N GLU A 329 10.45 -4.38 -13.27
CA GLU A 329 10.53 -3.19 -14.11
C GLU A 329 9.48 -2.13 -13.72
N ASN A 330 8.27 -2.56 -13.31
CA ASN A 330 7.22 -1.67 -12.80
C ASN A 330 7.59 -1.02 -11.47
N VAL A 331 8.33 -1.72 -10.60
CA VAL A 331 8.85 -1.15 -9.34
C VAL A 331 9.91 -0.09 -9.62
N LEU A 332 10.85 -0.38 -10.51
CA LEU A 332 11.87 0.59 -10.91
C LEU A 332 11.26 1.82 -11.59
N GLU A 333 10.20 1.62 -12.38
CA GLU A 333 9.42 2.71 -12.97
C GLU A 333 8.71 3.55 -11.90
N TYR A 334 8.04 2.92 -10.94
CA TYR A 334 7.37 3.63 -9.84
C TYR A 334 8.36 4.46 -9.01
N LEU A 335 9.49 3.87 -8.63
CA LEU A 335 10.53 4.57 -7.86
C LEU A 335 11.09 5.76 -8.64
N ALA A 336 11.38 5.57 -9.93
CA ALA A 336 11.86 6.64 -10.79
C ALA A 336 10.83 7.78 -10.92
N GLU A 337 9.56 7.46 -11.13
CA GLU A 337 8.49 8.46 -11.27
C GLU A 337 8.29 9.24 -9.97
N VAL A 338 8.28 8.55 -8.81
CA VAL A 338 8.24 9.19 -7.50
C VAL A 338 9.41 10.16 -7.32
N ILE A 339 10.63 9.76 -7.69
CA ILE A 339 11.83 10.60 -7.55
C ILE A 339 11.75 11.82 -8.47
N ASN A 340 11.45 11.62 -9.75
CA ASN A 340 11.44 12.69 -10.75
C ASN A 340 10.36 13.73 -10.44
N LYS A 341 9.16 13.30 -10.04
CA LYS A 341 8.04 14.19 -9.70
C LYS A 341 8.22 14.95 -8.39
N ASN A 342 9.32 14.71 -7.69
CA ASN A 342 9.69 15.36 -6.43
C ASN A 342 11.05 16.06 -6.49
N SER A 343 11.60 16.29 -7.68
CA SER A 343 12.90 16.98 -7.85
C SER A 343 12.92 18.35 -7.18
N SER A 344 11.80 19.08 -7.18
CA SER A 344 11.62 20.39 -6.52
C SER A 344 11.75 20.34 -4.99
N ARG A 345 11.76 19.17 -4.34
CA ARG A 345 12.09 19.05 -2.91
C ARG A 345 13.52 19.52 -2.60
N ALA A 346 14.40 19.57 -3.59
CA ALA A 346 15.76 20.10 -3.45
C ALA A 346 15.81 21.63 -3.28
N HIS A 347 14.70 22.35 -3.55
CA HIS A 347 14.64 23.80 -3.37
C HIS A 347 14.66 24.18 -1.88
N ILE A 348 15.01 25.43 -1.59
CA ILE A 348 15.02 25.97 -0.23
C ILE A 348 13.64 25.80 0.42
N GLN A 349 12.59 26.20 -0.29
CA GLN A 349 11.20 26.03 0.13
C GLN A 349 10.53 24.95 -0.73
N VAL A 350 9.97 23.93 -0.07
CA VAL A 350 9.22 22.87 -0.72
C VAL A 350 7.76 23.30 -0.80
N GLU A 351 7.18 23.26 -2.00
CA GLU A 351 5.77 23.56 -2.20
C GLU A 351 4.90 22.35 -1.78
N PRO A 352 4.15 22.42 -0.67
CA PRO A 352 3.54 21.23 -0.04
C PRO A 352 2.45 20.54 -0.86
N LEU A 353 1.82 21.29 -1.78
CA LEU A 353 0.77 20.76 -2.66
C LEU A 353 1.30 20.11 -3.94
N SER A 354 2.58 20.35 -4.28
CA SER A 354 3.20 19.81 -5.48
C SER A 354 4.14 18.64 -5.19
N CYS A 355 4.79 18.67 -4.03
CA CYS A 355 5.74 17.66 -3.60
C CYS A 355 5.12 16.75 -2.54
N ALA A 356 5.55 15.49 -2.53
CA ALA A 356 5.27 14.55 -1.47
C ALA A 356 5.84 15.05 -0.13
N SER A 357 5.32 14.52 0.97
CA SER A 357 5.71 14.87 2.32
C SER A 357 7.17 14.52 2.65
N SER A 358 7.71 15.17 3.67
CA SER A 358 9.00 14.77 4.26
C SER A 358 8.94 13.37 4.87
N GLY A 359 7.78 12.97 5.43
CA GLY A 359 7.55 11.62 5.93
C GLY A 359 7.76 10.55 4.86
N MET A 360 7.12 10.70 3.69
CA MET A 360 7.27 9.78 2.56
C MET A 360 8.72 9.63 2.12
N PHE A 361 9.46 10.74 1.97
CA PHE A 361 10.83 10.68 1.46
C PHE A 361 11.85 10.18 2.48
N VAL A 362 11.65 10.43 3.77
CA VAL A 362 12.44 9.81 4.84
C VAL A 362 12.20 8.30 4.88
N ASN A 363 10.93 7.88 4.83
CA ASN A 363 10.55 6.47 4.81
C ASN A 363 11.10 5.76 3.57
N LEU A 364 10.97 6.37 2.40
CA LEU A 364 11.52 5.85 1.15
C LEU A 364 13.05 5.73 1.23
N GLY A 365 13.74 6.73 1.79
CA GLY A 365 15.19 6.68 2.00
C GLY A 365 15.62 5.51 2.89
N ALA A 366 14.94 5.32 4.02
CA ALA A 366 15.21 4.20 4.93
C ALA A 366 14.99 2.84 4.24
N VAL A 367 13.94 2.70 3.43
CA VAL A 367 13.66 1.48 2.67
C VAL A 367 14.70 1.23 1.56
N MET A 368 15.05 2.27 0.80
CA MET A 368 16.02 2.22 -0.29
C MET A 368 17.44 1.85 0.21
N LEU A 369 17.85 2.37 1.38
CA LEU A 369 19.08 1.97 2.05
C LEU A 369 19.13 0.45 2.29
N ARG A 370 18.04 -0.13 2.81
CA ARG A 370 17.93 -1.59 3.06
C ARG A 370 17.98 -2.42 1.78
N LEU A 371 17.45 -1.90 0.67
CA LEU A 371 17.58 -2.56 -0.64
C LEU A 371 19.02 -2.55 -1.18
N CYS A 372 19.86 -1.63 -0.70
CA CYS A 372 21.27 -1.53 -1.07
C CYS A 372 22.20 -2.43 -0.26
N ASP A 373 21.81 -2.83 0.95
CA ASP A 373 22.60 -3.70 1.85
C ASP A 373 23.20 -4.93 1.16
N PRO A 374 22.47 -5.68 0.29
CA PRO A 374 23.03 -6.87 -0.34
C PRO A 374 24.21 -6.62 -1.27
N PHE A 375 24.48 -5.37 -1.66
CA PHE A 375 25.55 -5.01 -2.60
C PHE A 375 26.48 -3.88 -2.15
N LEU A 376 26.20 -3.25 -1.01
CA LEU A 376 27.11 -2.33 -0.31
C LEU A 376 27.72 -2.98 0.94
N ASP A 377 27.99 -4.29 0.88
CA ASP A 377 28.62 -5.00 2.00
C ASP A 377 30.02 -4.42 2.30
N GLY A 378 30.49 -4.56 3.53
CA GLY A 378 31.80 -4.01 3.95
C GLY A 378 33.00 -4.56 3.17
N SER A 379 32.80 -5.65 2.40
CA SER A 379 33.76 -6.23 1.48
C SER A 379 33.71 -5.66 0.05
N LEU A 380 32.74 -4.79 -0.26
CA LEU A 380 32.50 -4.13 -1.55
C LEU A 380 32.48 -5.10 -2.74
N THR A 381 31.99 -6.33 -2.53
CA THR A 381 32.12 -7.43 -3.50
C THR A 381 31.34 -7.23 -4.79
N LYS A 382 30.39 -6.29 -4.81
CA LYS A 382 29.49 -6.01 -5.93
C LYS A 382 29.59 -4.58 -6.44
N ARG A 383 30.63 -3.85 -6.04
CA ARG A 383 30.86 -2.44 -6.45
C ARG A 383 31.01 -2.31 -7.97
N ASP A 384 31.58 -3.31 -8.61
CA ASP A 384 31.72 -3.43 -10.08
C ASP A 384 30.38 -3.40 -10.82
N LYS A 385 29.27 -3.73 -10.13
CA LYS A 385 27.92 -3.70 -10.71
C LYS A 385 27.30 -2.30 -10.76
N ILE A 386 27.94 -1.32 -10.11
CA ILE A 386 27.51 0.08 -10.13
C ILE A 386 28.28 0.77 -11.25
N ASP A 387 27.61 0.95 -12.40
CA ASP A 387 28.21 1.62 -13.55
C ASP A 387 28.13 3.15 -13.39
N PRO A 388 29.27 3.86 -13.28
CA PRO A 388 29.27 5.33 -13.19
C PRO A 388 28.65 6.02 -14.40
N LYS A 389 28.61 5.33 -15.57
CA LYS A 389 28.02 5.88 -16.79
C LYS A 389 26.51 6.09 -16.70
N TYR A 390 25.86 5.52 -15.69
CA TYR A 390 24.45 5.74 -15.40
C TYR A 390 24.08 7.23 -15.34
N VAL A 391 24.96 8.06 -14.77
CA VAL A 391 24.72 9.51 -14.62
C VAL A 391 24.50 10.21 -15.97
N PHE A 392 25.09 9.68 -17.04
CA PHE A 392 25.04 10.30 -18.37
C PHE A 392 23.97 9.71 -19.28
N TYR A 393 23.66 8.42 -19.10
CA TYR A 393 22.78 7.68 -20.02
C TYR A 393 21.58 7.05 -19.31
N SER A 394 21.20 7.56 -18.13
CA SER A 394 20.00 7.10 -17.44
C SER A 394 18.76 7.37 -18.31
N ASN A 395 17.89 6.37 -18.38
CA ASN A 395 16.61 6.44 -19.07
C ASN A 395 15.42 6.60 -18.12
N ARG A 396 15.67 6.50 -16.80
CA ARG A 396 14.63 6.52 -15.77
C ARG A 396 14.71 7.75 -14.88
N LEU A 397 15.90 8.11 -14.44
CA LEU A 397 16.11 9.25 -13.56
C LEU A 397 16.51 10.47 -14.37
N ASP A 398 15.85 11.59 -14.08
CA ASP A 398 16.32 12.88 -14.51
C ASP A 398 17.48 13.33 -13.61
N LEU A 399 18.69 13.25 -14.18
CA LEU A 399 19.95 13.59 -13.52
C LEU A 399 20.58 14.86 -14.11
N SER A 400 19.79 15.73 -14.76
CA SER A 400 20.25 17.06 -15.18
C SER A 400 20.40 18.00 -13.98
N LEU A 401 21.36 17.68 -13.10
CA LEU A 401 21.66 18.38 -11.87
C LEU A 401 22.93 19.21 -12.03
N THR A 402 23.09 20.21 -11.17
CA THR A 402 24.34 20.96 -11.06
C THR A 402 25.49 20.00 -10.76
N ALA A 403 26.42 19.85 -11.70
CA ALA A 403 27.56 18.97 -11.52
C ALA A 403 28.57 19.54 -10.52
N LEU A 404 29.36 18.65 -9.93
CA LEU A 404 30.36 19.01 -8.91
C LEU A 404 31.44 19.96 -9.46
N HIS A 405 31.85 19.75 -10.70
CA HIS A 405 32.93 20.52 -11.33
C HIS A 405 32.84 20.49 -12.86
N ALA A 406 31.66 20.77 -13.40
CA ALA A 406 31.46 20.94 -14.84
C ALA A 406 30.25 21.83 -15.10
N SER A 407 30.28 22.62 -16.17
CA SER A 407 29.09 23.31 -16.66
C SER A 407 28.18 22.35 -17.43
N SER A 408 26.91 22.72 -17.58
CA SER A 408 25.94 21.94 -18.37
C SER A 408 26.38 21.80 -19.82
N GLU A 409 27.05 22.81 -20.37
CA GLU A 409 27.63 22.80 -21.72
C GLU A 409 28.80 21.83 -21.83
N GLU A 410 29.70 21.82 -20.83
CA GLU A 410 30.85 20.90 -20.80
C GLU A 410 30.41 19.44 -20.75
N ILE A 411 29.38 19.14 -19.93
CA ILE A 411 28.78 17.80 -19.85
C ILE A 411 28.15 17.40 -21.18
N SER A 412 27.39 18.31 -21.79
CA SER A 412 26.73 18.06 -23.08
C SER A 412 27.74 17.78 -24.19
N GLN A 413 28.85 18.53 -24.23
CA GLN A 413 29.94 18.30 -25.17
C GLN A 413 30.63 16.95 -24.94
N TRP A 414 30.83 16.56 -23.68
CA TRP A 414 31.45 15.29 -23.32
C TRP A 414 30.61 14.09 -23.75
N ILE A 415 29.29 14.13 -23.50
CA ILE A 415 28.34 13.08 -23.93
C ILE A 415 28.32 12.96 -25.46
N ASN A 416 28.32 14.08 -26.18
CA ASN A 416 28.30 14.09 -27.64
C ASN A 416 29.60 13.55 -28.26
N LYS A 417 30.74 13.73 -27.58
CA LYS A 417 32.06 13.25 -28.05
C LYS A 417 32.16 11.72 -27.99
N ASP A 418 31.54 11.09 -27.00
CA ASP A 418 31.54 9.63 -26.81
C ASP A 418 30.53 8.90 -27.72
N ASN A 419 29.65 9.63 -28.43
CA ASN A 419 28.65 9.10 -29.36
C ASN A 419 28.78 9.74 -30.78
N PRO A 420 29.84 9.44 -31.55
CA PRO A 420 30.14 10.13 -32.82
C PRO A 420 29.19 9.79 -33.99
N GLY A 421 28.12 9.03 -33.78
CA GLY A 421 27.28 8.44 -34.84
C GLY A 421 26.13 9.31 -35.38
N SER A 422 25.95 10.55 -34.92
CA SER A 422 24.80 11.40 -35.30
C SER A 422 25.15 12.75 -35.91
N ILE A 423 26.41 12.98 -36.31
CA ILE A 423 26.79 14.18 -37.06
C ILE A 423 26.92 13.81 -38.54
N ASP A 424 25.78 13.80 -39.24
CA ASP A 424 25.78 14.25 -40.64
C ASP A 424 24.51 15.07 -40.94
N GLY A 425 24.74 16.32 -41.37
CA GLY A 425 23.74 17.14 -42.07
C GLY A 425 22.79 18.04 -41.27
N SER A 426 23.29 19.13 -40.66
CA SER A 426 22.70 20.49 -40.81
C SER A 426 23.37 21.52 -39.89
N ARG A 427 24.59 21.97 -40.24
CA ARG A 427 25.08 23.27 -39.78
C ARG A 427 24.50 24.35 -40.69
N GLN A 428 23.49 25.09 -40.24
CA GLN A 428 23.22 26.44 -40.75
C GLN A 428 22.34 27.24 -39.76
N HIS A 429 22.93 28.33 -39.25
CA HIS A 429 22.33 29.56 -38.72
C HIS A 429 21.28 29.49 -37.60
N SER A 430 21.70 29.68 -36.33
CA SER A 430 20.84 30.21 -35.24
C SER A 430 21.60 30.73 -33.99
N ASP A 431 22.90 31.06 -34.06
CA ASP A 431 23.69 31.42 -32.85
C ASP A 431 23.59 32.90 -32.41
N GLY A 432 22.69 33.69 -33.00
CA GLY A 432 22.62 35.14 -32.77
C GLY A 432 21.64 35.63 -31.69
N GLU A 433 20.51 34.95 -31.48
CA GLU A 433 19.38 35.53 -30.73
C GLU A 433 19.20 34.99 -29.30
N ASN A 434 19.75 33.82 -28.97
CA ASN A 434 19.60 33.23 -27.62
C ASN A 434 20.51 33.86 -26.55
N ARG A 435 21.49 34.69 -26.94
CA ARG A 435 22.47 35.26 -26.00
C ARG A 435 21.92 36.43 -25.18
N LEU A 436 20.80 37.03 -25.60
CA LEU A 436 20.24 38.24 -24.97
C LEU A 436 19.16 37.93 -23.92
N LEU A 437 18.58 36.73 -23.91
CA LEU A 437 17.48 36.36 -23.02
C LEU A 437 17.93 35.74 -21.69
N GLN A 438 19.16 35.20 -21.60
CA GLN A 438 19.69 34.63 -20.37
C GLN A 438 20.23 35.65 -19.35
N SER A 439 20.35 36.92 -19.72
CA SER A 439 20.90 37.97 -18.83
C SER A 439 19.85 38.74 -18.02
N GLN A 440 18.57 38.35 -18.02
CA GLN A 440 17.52 39.09 -17.30
C GLN A 440 16.79 38.32 -16.17
N GLU A 441 17.14 37.07 -15.88
CA GLU A 441 16.53 36.33 -14.74
C GLU A 441 17.25 36.51 -13.40
N ALA A 442 18.19 37.46 -13.31
CA ALA A 442 18.64 37.99 -12.04
C ALA A 442 17.89 39.29 -11.75
N THR A 443 17.00 39.24 -10.75
CA THR A 443 16.17 40.32 -10.18
C THR A 443 14.78 40.54 -10.81
N SER A 444 13.74 39.98 -10.20
CA SER A 444 12.59 40.75 -9.67
C SER A 444 11.46 39.84 -9.18
N SER A 445 10.84 40.29 -8.11
CA SER A 445 9.67 39.74 -7.43
C SER A 445 8.36 40.23 -8.06
N SER A 446 7.36 39.34 -8.16
CA SER A 446 5.89 39.53 -7.97
C SER A 446 4.97 38.97 -9.09
N ASN A 447 4.15 38.00 -8.69
CA ASN A 447 2.73 37.69 -9.00
C ASN A 447 2.10 37.60 -10.42
N ILE A 448 1.50 36.41 -10.63
CA ILE A 448 0.23 36.02 -11.30
C ILE A 448 0.05 36.34 -12.79
N ALA A 449 0.16 35.30 -13.64
CA ALA A 449 -0.85 34.89 -14.62
C ALA A 449 -0.43 33.55 -15.29
N SER A 450 -1.42 32.68 -15.49
CA SER A 450 -1.39 31.42 -16.22
C SER A 450 -1.17 31.60 -17.73
N GLU A 451 -0.17 30.91 -18.33
CA GLU A 451 -0.20 30.27 -19.68
C GLU A 451 1.15 29.60 -20.06
N PRO A 452 1.24 28.77 -21.13
CA PRO A 452 1.82 27.42 -21.09
C PRO A 452 3.33 27.36 -21.36
N SER A 453 4.02 26.49 -20.62
CA SER A 453 5.44 26.20 -20.82
C SER A 453 5.68 25.39 -22.10
N LEU A 454 6.01 26.10 -23.19
CA LEU A 454 6.80 25.57 -24.29
C LEU A 454 8.29 25.71 -23.96
N LEU A 455 9.09 24.80 -24.52
CA LEU A 455 10.55 24.61 -24.36
C LEU A 455 10.97 23.58 -23.30
N ASN A 456 10.50 22.36 -23.50
CA ASN A 456 11.17 21.17 -23.00
C ASN A 456 12.23 20.74 -24.03
N VAL A 457 13.48 21.21 -23.88
CA VAL A 457 14.60 20.64 -24.65
C VAL A 457 15.03 19.35 -23.94
N ASN A 458 14.20 18.31 -24.10
CA ASN A 458 14.66 16.95 -23.91
C ASN A 458 15.72 16.66 -24.98
N PRO A 459 16.86 16.01 -24.66
CA PRO A 459 17.70 15.43 -25.69
C PRO A 459 16.81 14.47 -26.50
N THR A 460 16.66 14.79 -27.78
CA THR A 460 15.84 14.04 -28.71
C THR A 460 16.17 12.56 -28.67
N SER A 461 15.13 11.77 -28.43
CA SER A 461 15.06 10.34 -28.73
C SER A 461 15.19 10.13 -30.24
N SER A 462 16.42 10.13 -30.75
CA SER A 462 16.70 9.77 -32.13
C SER A 462 18.10 9.16 -32.27
N GLY A 463 18.14 7.83 -32.37
CA GLY A 463 19.34 7.06 -32.70
C GLY A 463 19.27 5.64 -32.15
N GLY A 464 19.06 4.65 -33.03
CA GLY A 464 18.90 3.24 -32.70
C GLY A 464 20.14 2.53 -32.17
N GLY A 465 20.65 2.96 -31.01
CA GLY A 465 21.44 2.13 -30.10
C GLY A 465 20.50 1.63 -29.00
N GLY A 466 20.45 0.31 -28.75
CA GLY A 466 19.56 -0.24 -27.72
C GLY A 466 19.70 0.52 -26.40
N LYS A 467 18.57 0.90 -25.78
CA LYS A 467 18.56 1.55 -24.46
C LYS A 467 19.51 0.78 -23.53
N SER A 468 20.59 1.42 -23.06
CA SER A 468 21.55 0.78 -22.17
C SER A 468 20.80 0.27 -20.94
N LYS A 469 20.59 -1.06 -20.88
CA LYS A 469 19.87 -1.67 -19.76
C LYS A 469 20.85 -1.82 -18.61
N TYR A 470 20.73 -0.94 -17.62
CA TYR A 470 21.51 -1.01 -16.40
C TYR A 470 21.04 -2.16 -15.50
N THR A 471 21.93 -2.60 -14.62
CA THR A 471 21.60 -3.63 -13.63
C THR A 471 20.70 -3.02 -12.54
N PHE A 472 19.87 -3.86 -11.92
CA PHE A 472 19.10 -3.45 -10.73
C PHE A 472 19.99 -2.80 -9.66
N THR A 473 21.19 -3.35 -9.42
CA THR A 473 22.15 -2.82 -8.45
C THR A 473 22.55 -1.38 -8.78
N CYS A 474 22.88 -1.11 -10.04
CA CYS A 474 23.24 0.22 -10.50
C CYS A 474 22.07 1.20 -10.35
N GLU A 475 20.88 0.84 -10.83
CA GLU A 475 19.70 1.70 -10.74
C GLU A 475 19.30 1.98 -9.29
N CYS A 476 19.25 0.93 -8.46
CA CYS A 476 18.93 1.04 -7.04
C CYS A 476 19.93 1.96 -6.33
N PHE A 477 21.23 1.85 -6.61
CA PHE A 477 22.23 2.72 -6.00
C PHE A 477 21.98 4.20 -6.30
N PHE A 478 21.81 4.57 -7.57
CA PHE A 478 21.60 5.97 -7.95
C PHE A 478 20.22 6.50 -7.52
N MET A 479 19.17 5.67 -7.55
CA MET A 479 17.86 6.01 -6.98
C MET A 479 17.97 6.29 -5.49
N THR A 480 18.66 5.43 -4.72
CA THR A 480 18.87 5.63 -3.28
C THR A 480 19.62 6.92 -3.01
N ALA A 481 20.72 7.20 -3.71
CA ALA A 481 21.46 8.45 -3.56
C ALA A 481 20.56 9.68 -3.79
N ARG A 482 19.72 9.64 -4.82
CA ARG A 482 18.78 10.73 -5.12
C ARG A 482 17.70 10.87 -4.06
N VAL A 483 17.11 9.78 -3.59
CA VAL A 483 16.10 9.77 -2.51
C VAL A 483 16.68 10.33 -1.21
N LEU A 484 17.91 9.95 -0.83
CA LEU A 484 18.54 10.47 0.38
C LEU A 484 18.72 11.99 0.35
N ASN A 485 19.02 12.56 -0.83
CA ASN A 485 19.14 14.00 -1.02
C ASN A 485 17.77 14.70 -0.88
N LEU A 486 16.72 14.17 -1.51
CA LEU A 486 15.37 14.73 -1.47
C LEU A 486 14.62 14.46 -0.14
N GLY A 487 15.08 13.49 0.64
CA GLY A 487 14.50 13.05 1.90
C GLY A 487 15.35 13.43 3.10
N LEU A 488 16.25 12.55 3.52
CA LEU A 488 16.96 12.68 4.79
C LEU A 488 17.79 13.98 4.89
N LEU A 489 18.55 14.33 3.84
CA LEU A 489 19.33 15.58 3.80
C LEU A 489 18.43 16.81 3.86
N LYS A 490 17.34 16.81 3.09
CA LYS A 490 16.33 17.88 3.14
C LYS A 490 15.69 17.99 4.52
N SER A 491 15.31 16.89 5.14
CA SER A 491 14.75 16.87 6.50
C SER A 491 15.71 17.43 7.57
N PHE A 492 17.02 17.24 7.43
CA PHE A 492 17.99 17.90 8.31
C PHE A 492 18.04 19.41 8.08
N SER A 493 17.94 19.87 6.83
CA SER A 493 17.86 21.30 6.52
C SER A 493 16.58 21.91 7.10
N ASP A 494 15.44 21.24 6.95
CA ASP A 494 14.14 21.69 7.46
C ASP A 494 14.15 21.74 8.99
N PHE A 495 14.71 20.73 9.65
CA PHE A 495 14.91 20.72 11.10
C PHE A 495 15.77 21.91 11.57
N LYS A 496 16.85 22.23 10.85
CA LYS A 496 17.71 23.38 11.18
C LYS A 496 16.93 24.69 11.08
N HIS A 497 16.12 24.87 10.05
CA HIS A 497 15.28 26.05 9.89
C HIS A 497 14.23 26.14 10.99
N LEU A 498 13.57 25.04 11.33
CA LEU A 498 12.62 24.97 12.43
C LEU A 498 13.25 25.42 13.77
N VAL A 499 14.46 24.97 14.08
CA VAL A 499 15.17 25.40 15.30
C VAL A 499 15.46 26.91 15.28
N GLN A 500 15.80 27.47 14.12
CA GLN A 500 15.99 28.92 13.96
C GLN A 500 14.67 29.69 14.08
N ASP A 501 13.55 29.13 13.62
CA ASP A 501 12.22 29.72 13.72
C ASP A 501 11.73 29.72 15.16
N ILE A 502 11.96 28.64 15.92
CA ILE A 502 11.70 28.58 17.36
C ILE A 502 12.45 29.69 18.10
N SER A 503 13.76 29.81 17.87
CA SER A 503 14.57 30.86 18.52
C SER A 503 14.06 32.26 18.20
N ARG A 504 13.70 32.53 16.94
CA ARG A 504 13.14 33.82 16.52
C ARG A 504 11.78 34.10 17.17
N ALA A 505 10.92 33.08 17.27
CA ALA A 505 9.63 33.19 17.92
C ALA A 505 9.76 33.43 19.44
N GLU A 506 10.70 32.75 20.11
CA GLU A 506 11.01 32.96 21.52
C GLU A 506 11.52 34.39 21.82
N ASP A 507 12.40 34.92 20.98
CA ASP A 507 12.88 36.30 21.09
C ASP A 507 11.74 37.33 20.90
N ALA A 508 10.87 37.09 19.93
CA ALA A 508 9.68 37.90 19.70
C ALA A 508 8.71 37.83 20.90
N LEU A 509 8.52 36.65 21.47
CA LEU A 509 7.66 36.45 22.64
C LEU A 509 8.22 37.19 23.87
N ALA A 510 9.53 37.12 24.10
CA ALA A 510 10.18 37.86 25.18
C ALA A 510 9.98 39.37 25.03
N THR A 511 10.06 39.88 23.80
CA THR A 511 9.82 41.30 23.48
C THR A 511 8.36 41.69 23.77
N LEU A 512 7.38 40.90 23.33
CA LEU A 512 5.95 41.18 23.59
C LEU A 512 5.61 41.12 25.08
N LYS A 513 6.15 40.14 25.83
CA LYS A 513 5.97 40.05 27.29
C LYS A 513 6.58 41.24 28.03
N ALA A 514 7.73 41.75 27.59
CA ALA A 514 8.33 42.96 28.15
C ALA A 514 7.44 44.19 27.91
N MET A 515 6.84 44.32 26.71
CA MET A 515 5.89 45.38 26.39
C MET A 515 4.61 45.29 27.23
N GLN A 516 4.12 44.08 27.51
CA GLN A 516 2.92 43.86 28.33
C GLN A 516 3.10 44.37 29.75
N GLY A 517 4.31 44.21 30.31
CA GLY A 517 4.66 44.76 31.62
C GLY A 517 4.67 46.29 31.67
N GLN A 518 4.80 46.97 30.53
CA GLN A 518 4.82 48.44 30.44
C GLN A 518 3.45 49.02 30.04
N THR A 519 2.71 48.38 29.13
CA THR A 519 1.42 48.87 28.66
C THR A 519 0.49 47.68 28.33
N PRO A 520 -0.33 47.22 29.30
CA PRO A 520 -1.25 46.12 29.07
C PRO A 520 -2.34 46.52 28.08
N SER A 521 -2.58 45.67 27.09
CA SER A 521 -3.61 45.81 26.06
C SER A 521 -4.17 44.43 25.71
N SER A 522 -5.48 44.34 25.50
CA SER A 522 -6.13 43.08 25.12
C SER A 522 -5.60 42.52 23.79
N GLN A 523 -5.21 43.40 22.86
CA GLN A 523 -4.59 42.98 21.59
C GLN A 523 -3.23 42.31 21.83
N LEU A 524 -2.43 42.86 22.75
CA LEU A 524 -1.12 42.33 23.09
C LEU A 524 -1.22 40.97 23.79
N GLU A 525 -2.22 40.79 24.65
CA GLU A 525 -2.53 39.49 25.27
C GLU A 525 -2.89 38.41 24.23
N LEU A 526 -3.69 38.76 23.22
CA LEU A 526 -4.03 37.86 22.13
C LEU A 526 -2.82 37.50 21.27
N ASP A 527 -1.96 38.47 20.97
CA ASP A 527 -0.74 38.24 20.18
C ASP A 527 0.28 37.37 20.94
N ILE A 528 0.45 37.58 22.26
CA ILE A 528 1.25 36.72 23.14
C ILE A 528 0.68 35.30 23.13
N SER A 529 -0.62 35.14 23.36
CA SER A 529 -1.27 33.82 23.39
C SER A 529 -1.15 33.07 22.06
N ARG A 530 -1.25 33.80 20.93
CA ARG A 530 -1.05 33.24 19.58
C ARG A 530 0.39 32.73 19.41
N LEU A 531 1.37 33.54 19.80
CA LEU A 531 2.78 33.21 19.63
C LEU A 531 3.23 32.07 20.56
N GLU A 532 2.71 32.00 21.79
CA GLU A 532 2.93 30.86 22.69
C GLU A 532 2.43 29.55 22.08
N LYS A 533 1.24 29.55 21.48
CA LYS A 533 0.68 28.39 20.78
C LYS A 533 1.49 28.00 19.54
N GLU A 534 2.02 28.99 18.82
CA GLU A 534 2.90 28.77 17.66
C GLU A 534 4.22 28.10 18.09
N ILE A 535 4.86 28.61 19.15
CA ILE A 535 6.08 28.02 19.72
C ILE A 535 5.82 26.59 20.22
N GLU A 536 4.67 26.34 20.87
CA GLU A 536 4.30 24.99 21.27
C GLU A 536 4.20 24.05 20.05
N THR A 537 3.57 24.51 18.97
CA THR A 537 3.44 23.74 17.73
C THR A 537 4.81 23.43 17.11
N TYR A 538 5.70 24.42 17.01
CA TYR A 538 7.06 24.20 16.52
C TYR A 538 7.88 23.28 17.42
N SER A 539 7.69 23.37 18.74
CA SER A 539 8.34 22.49 19.71
C SER A 539 7.90 21.03 19.54
N GLN A 540 6.60 20.79 19.35
CA GLN A 540 6.06 19.47 19.05
C GLN A 540 6.62 18.91 17.73
N GLU A 541 6.64 19.73 16.67
CA GLU A 541 7.23 19.36 15.39
C GLU A 541 8.71 18.99 15.53
N LYS A 542 9.48 19.80 16.25
CA LYS A 542 10.90 19.54 16.51
C LYS A 542 11.09 18.19 17.20
N LEU A 543 10.26 17.87 18.18
CA LEU A 543 10.32 16.59 18.89
C LEU A 543 9.91 15.41 18.01
N CYS A 544 8.98 15.59 17.05
CA CYS A 544 8.68 14.58 16.03
C CYS A 544 9.89 14.29 15.12
N TYR A 545 10.61 15.32 14.68
CA TYR A 545 11.87 15.16 13.93
C TYR A 545 12.93 14.43 14.76
N GLU A 546 13.06 14.78 16.04
CA GLU A 546 13.96 14.07 16.95
C GLU A 546 13.59 12.59 17.07
N ALA A 547 12.29 12.29 17.18
CA ALA A 547 11.79 10.94 17.40
C ALA A 547 12.02 10.00 16.20
N GLN A 548 11.66 10.45 14.99
CA GLN A 548 11.73 9.62 13.80
C GLN A 548 13.13 9.56 13.18
N ILE A 549 13.91 10.65 13.28
CA ILE A 549 15.20 10.78 12.57
C ILE A 549 16.36 10.86 13.55
N LEU A 550 16.44 11.91 14.37
CA LEU A 550 17.70 12.27 15.06
C LEU A 550 18.08 11.29 16.18
N ARG A 551 17.09 10.67 16.82
CA ARG A 551 17.29 9.64 17.87
C ARG A 551 17.35 8.23 17.31
N ASP A 552 17.13 8.04 16.01
CA ASP A 552 17.39 6.78 15.35
C ASP A 552 18.84 6.72 14.84
N GLY A 553 19.76 6.49 15.78
CA GLY A 553 21.19 6.35 15.47
C GLY A 553 21.48 5.27 14.42
N ASP A 554 20.65 4.22 14.33
CA ASP A 554 20.82 3.15 13.36
C ASP A 554 20.50 3.65 11.93
N LEU A 555 19.42 4.43 11.76
CA LEU A 555 19.08 5.04 10.47
C LEU A 555 20.17 6.02 10.00
N ILE A 556 20.68 6.86 10.92
CA ILE A 556 21.75 7.81 10.59
C ILE A 556 23.03 7.07 10.21
N GLN A 557 23.43 6.06 11.00
CA GLN A 557 24.61 5.26 10.71
C GLN A 557 24.46 4.52 9.37
N HIS A 558 23.28 3.99 9.07
CA HIS A 558 22.99 3.33 7.81
C HIS A 558 23.13 4.30 6.63
N ALA A 559 22.56 5.51 6.74
CA ALA A 559 22.71 6.55 5.73
C ALA A 559 24.17 7.00 5.54
N LEU A 560 24.94 7.12 6.64
CA LEU A 560 26.36 7.46 6.56
C LEU A 560 27.18 6.35 5.90
N SER A 561 26.89 5.07 6.21
CA SER A 561 27.56 3.92 5.59
C SER A 561 27.28 3.79 4.09
N PHE A 562 26.19 4.38 3.60
CA PHE A 562 25.95 4.45 2.16
C PHE A 562 26.89 5.42 1.44
N TYR A 563 27.32 6.48 2.13
CA TYR A 563 28.23 7.50 1.58
C TYR A 563 29.72 7.22 1.86
N GLY A 564 30.04 6.46 2.91
CA GLY A 564 31.41 6.07 3.27
C GLY A 564 31.84 4.78 2.60
#